data_AF-A0AAW5EV14-F1
#
_entry.id   AF-A0AAW5EV14-F1
#
_cell.length_a   1.000
_cell.length_b   1.000
_cell.length_c   1.000
_cell.angle_alpha   90.00
_cell.angle_beta   90.00
_cell.angle_gamma   90.00
#
_symmetry.space_group_name_H-M   'P 1'
#
loop_
_entity.id
_entity.type
_entity.pdbx_description
1 polymer ?
#
loop_
_entity_poly.entity_id
_entity_poly.type
_entity_poly.pdbx_seq_one_letter_code
_entity_poly.pdbx_strand_id
1 'polypeptide(L)'
;IGLTLAGGLLLLWVCWRMYREMRGDAVENDAAPAPGSLRNAIIRIMVADLSMSLDNVLAVAGAAGEHMGVLVTGLVISVVLMAVAASLIARLLERYRWISWIGLLVVLVVAIELIIKGGGEVWTHIGGAA
;
A
#
# COMPACT_ATOMS: atom_id res chain seq x y z
N ILE A 1 -4.55 3.14 -17.62
CA ILE A 1 -5.58 4.21 -17.67
C ILE A 1 -6.64 3.99 -16.58
N GLY A 2 -7.23 2.79 -16.44
CA GLY A 2 -8.19 2.52 -15.35
C GLY A 2 -7.57 2.06 -14.01
N LEU A 3 -6.35 1.50 -14.01
CA LEU A 3 -5.73 0.93 -12.80
C LEU A 3 -5.38 1.99 -11.74
N THR A 4 -4.96 3.18 -12.16
CA THR A 4 -4.64 4.33 -11.28
C THR A 4 -5.90 4.81 -10.55
N LEU A 5 -7.00 4.99 -11.30
CA LEU A 5 -8.30 5.32 -10.74
C LEU A 5 -8.84 4.20 -9.84
N ALA A 6 -8.77 2.94 -10.29
CA ALA A 6 -9.21 1.78 -9.51
C ALA A 6 -8.39 1.64 -8.21
N GLY A 7 -7.08 1.88 -8.26
CA GLY A 7 -6.20 1.92 -7.09
C GLY A 7 -6.56 3.04 -6.13
N GLY A 8 -6.87 4.24 -6.64
CA GLY A 8 -7.37 5.35 -5.83
C GLY A 8 -8.71 5.03 -5.13
N LEU A 9 -9.65 4.42 -5.85
CA LEU A 9 -10.93 3.97 -5.27
C LEU A 9 -10.75 2.84 -4.24
N LEU A 10 -9.84 1.90 -4.49
CA LEU A 10 -9.48 0.86 -3.51
C LEU A 10 -8.89 1.46 -2.23
N LEU A 11 -7.97 2.42 -2.34
CA LEU A 11 -7.41 3.10 -1.17
C LEU A 11 -8.45 3.92 -0.42
N LEU A 12 -9.41 4.54 -1.13
CA LEU A 12 -10.52 5.23 -0.48
C LEU A 12 -11.38 4.25 0.34
N TRP A 13 -11.65 3.07 -0.21
CA TRP A 13 -12.34 2.00 0.52
C TRP A 13 -11.52 1.53 1.75
N VAL A 14 -10.20 1.39 1.63
CA VAL A 14 -9.31 1.08 2.77
C VAL A 14 -9.37 2.16 3.84
N CYS A 15 -9.34 3.44 3.46
CA CYS A 15 -9.49 4.56 4.39
C CYS A 15 -10.82 4.50 5.13
N TRP A 16 -11.91 4.22 4.41
CA TRP A 16 -13.23 4.05 5.03
C TRP A 16 -13.26 2.87 6.01
N ARG A 17 -12.68 1.72 5.63
CA ARG A 17 -12.58 0.55 6.50
C ARG A 17 -11.79 0.86 7.78
N MET A 18 -10.62 1.49 7.64
CA MET A 18 -9.76 1.84 8.76
C MET A 18 -10.42 2.87 9.69
N TYR A 19 -11.13 3.85 9.13
CA TYR A 19 -11.90 4.82 9.91
C TYR A 19 -12.99 4.14 10.76
N ARG A 20 -13.75 3.19 10.19
CA ARG A 20 -14.78 2.45 10.94
C ARG A 20 -14.19 1.61 12.07
N GLU A 21 -13.05 0.96 11.83
CA GLU A 21 -12.34 0.17 12.83
C GLU A 21 -11.86 1.03 14.01
N MET A 22 -11.37 2.24 13.74
CA MET A 22 -10.96 3.20 14.77
C MET A 22 -12.15 3.76 15.58
N ARG A 23 -13.33 3.87 14.97
CA ARG A 23 -14.59 4.32 15.60
C ARG A 23 -15.28 3.25 16.44
N GLY A 24 -14.82 2.00 16.39
CA GLY A 24 -15.43 0.88 17.11
C GLY A 24 -16.69 0.31 16.43
N ASP A 25 -17.02 0.76 15.21
CA ASP A 25 -18.15 0.25 14.42
C ASP A 25 -17.74 -1.02 13.65
N ALA A 26 -17.08 -1.95 14.34
CA ALA A 26 -16.75 -3.26 13.81
C ALA A 26 -18.05 -4.08 13.73
N VAL A 27 -18.83 -3.85 12.66
CA VAL A 27 -19.87 -4.79 12.26
C VAL A 27 -19.16 -6.09 11.88
N GLU A 28 -19.17 -7.00 12.83
CA GLU A 28 -18.76 -8.40 12.81
C GLU A 28 -19.00 -9.04 11.44
N ASN A 29 -17.96 -9.10 10.61
CA ASN A 29 -17.89 -9.88 9.37
C ASN A 29 -16.43 -10.11 9.00
N ASP A 30 -15.68 -10.78 9.86
CA ASP A 30 -14.49 -11.51 9.40
C ASP A 30 -14.44 -12.81 10.21
N ALA A 31 -14.87 -13.89 9.57
CA ALA A 31 -14.75 -15.24 10.08
C ALA A 31 -13.30 -15.47 10.50
N ALA A 32 -13.10 -15.86 11.76
CA ALA A 32 -11.77 -16.09 12.32
C ALA A 32 -10.93 -16.97 11.37
N PRO A 33 -9.68 -16.58 11.06
CA PRO A 33 -8.88 -17.30 10.09
C PRO A 33 -8.64 -18.74 10.58
N ALA A 34 -9.06 -19.73 9.78
CA ALA A 34 -8.78 -21.14 10.07
C ALA A 34 -7.26 -21.36 10.26
N PRO A 35 -6.81 -22.33 11.08
CA PRO A 35 -5.40 -22.48 11.49
C PRO A 35 -4.33 -22.67 10.37
N GLY A 36 -4.70 -22.69 9.09
CA GLY A 36 -3.77 -22.59 7.95
C GLY A 36 -3.63 -21.18 7.34
N SER A 37 -4.41 -20.22 7.81
CA SER A 37 -4.52 -18.87 7.25
C SER A 37 -3.33 -17.98 7.59
N LEU A 38 -2.72 -18.12 8.77
CA LEU A 38 -1.62 -17.25 9.21
C LEU A 38 -0.39 -17.37 8.29
N ARG A 39 0.00 -18.61 7.94
CA ARG A 39 1.06 -18.84 6.94
C ARG A 39 0.68 -18.29 5.57
N ASN A 40 -0.57 -18.50 5.16
CA ASN A 40 -1.06 -18.02 3.87
C ASN A 40 -1.12 -16.48 3.82
N ALA A 41 -1.48 -15.83 4.92
CA ALA A 41 -1.50 -14.39 5.09
C ALA A 41 -0.08 -13.81 5.04
N ILE A 42 0.88 -14.42 5.76
CA ILE A 42 2.29 -14.02 5.72
C ILE A 42 2.84 -14.13 4.28
N ILE A 43 2.59 -15.25 3.59
CA ILE A 43 3.04 -15.44 2.20
C ILE A 43 2.39 -14.38 1.27
N ARG A 44 1.09 -14.11 1.42
CA ARG A 44 0.39 -13.09 0.62
C ARG A 44 0.94 -11.69 0.85
N ILE A 45 1.20 -11.32 2.10
CA ILE A 45 1.80 -10.03 2.45
C ILE A 45 3.20 -9.90 1.84
N MET A 46 4.03 -10.94 2.00
CA MET A 46 5.40 -10.94 1.45
C MET A 46 5.40 -10.83 -0.08
N VAL A 47 4.54 -11.58 -0.78
CA VAL A 47 4.42 -11.52 -2.24
C VAL A 47 3.94 -10.15 -2.72
N ALA A 48 2.99 -9.53 -2.00
CA ALA A 48 2.49 -8.20 -2.35
C ALA A 48 3.57 -7.12 -2.18
N ASP A 49 4.30 -7.14 -1.06
CA ASP A 49 5.37 -6.18 -0.76
C ASP A 49 6.55 -6.31 -1.74
N LEU A 50 6.94 -7.55 -2.06
CA LEU A 50 7.95 -7.82 -3.08
C LEU A 50 7.49 -7.40 -4.48
N SER A 51 6.22 -7.59 -4.84
CA SER A 51 5.74 -7.18 -6.17
C SER A 51 5.76 -5.67 -6.35
N MET A 52 5.37 -4.90 -5.33
CA MET A 52 5.44 -3.43 -5.40
C MET A 52 6.89 -2.91 -5.34
N SER A 53 7.73 -3.46 -4.47
CA SER A 53 9.13 -3.03 -4.36
C SER A 53 9.97 -3.45 -5.56
N LEU A 54 9.70 -4.62 -6.17
CA LEU A 54 10.39 -5.07 -7.38
C LEU A 54 10.07 -4.17 -8.57
N ASP A 55 8.81 -3.77 -8.77
CA ASP A 55 8.43 -2.85 -9.85
C ASP A 55 9.17 -1.50 -9.72
N ASN A 56 9.24 -0.97 -8.49
CA ASN A 56 9.99 0.25 -8.19
C ASN A 56 11.50 0.10 -8.42
N VAL A 57 12.09 -1.04 -8.02
CA VAL A 57 13.52 -1.31 -8.25
C VAL A 57 13.80 -1.56 -9.73
N LEU A 58 12.90 -2.18 -10.48
CA LEU A 58 13.06 -2.40 -11.93
C LEU A 58 13.04 -1.06 -12.70
N ALA A 59 12.20 -0.10 -12.29
CA ALA A 59 12.23 1.24 -12.85
C ALA A 59 13.58 1.95 -12.60
N VAL A 60 14.16 1.79 -11.41
CA VAL A 60 15.50 2.33 -11.08
C VAL A 60 16.61 1.52 -11.76
N ALA A 61 16.44 0.21 -11.93
CA ALA A 61 17.38 -0.66 -12.62
C ALA A 61 17.53 -0.29 -14.10
N GLY A 62 16.43 0.10 -14.74
CA GLY A 62 16.45 0.67 -16.09
C GLY A 62 17.27 1.96 -16.19
N ALA A 63 17.40 2.72 -15.10
CA ALA A 63 18.24 3.92 -15.03
C ALA A 63 19.69 3.63 -14.56
N ALA A 64 19.93 2.54 -13.83
CA ALA A 64 21.21 2.22 -13.19
C ALA A 64 22.15 1.34 -14.04
N GLY A 65 21.70 0.82 -15.17
CA GLY A 65 22.54 0.06 -16.12
C GLY A 65 23.07 -1.26 -15.54
N GLU A 66 24.37 -1.53 -15.70
CA GLU A 66 25.03 -2.83 -15.43
C GLU A 66 25.25 -3.14 -13.93
N HIS A 67 24.90 -2.24 -13.00
CA HIS A 67 25.19 -2.42 -11.57
C HIS A 67 24.13 -3.23 -10.80
N MET A 68 23.75 -4.39 -11.34
CA MET A 68 22.74 -5.30 -10.76
C MET A 68 23.04 -5.69 -9.30
N GLY A 69 24.30 -5.86 -8.93
CA GLY A 69 24.69 -6.17 -7.54
C GLY A 69 24.33 -5.08 -6.52
N VAL A 70 24.33 -3.81 -6.93
CA VAL A 70 23.97 -2.68 -6.05
C VAL A 70 22.45 -2.61 -5.87
N LEU A 71 21.68 -2.97 -6.89
CA LEU A 71 20.21 -3.01 -6.83
C LEU A 71 19.70 -4.11 -5.90
N VAL A 72 20.26 -5.33 -6.02
CA VAL A 72 19.86 -6.46 -5.17
C VAL A 72 20.18 -6.20 -3.70
N THR A 73 21.37 -5.65 -3.42
CA THR A 73 21.74 -5.30 -2.03
C THR A 73 20.85 -4.17 -1.49
N GLY A 74 20.54 -3.16 -2.31
CA GLY A 74 19.59 -2.10 -1.95
C GLY A 74 18.18 -2.64 -1.64
N LEU A 75 17.65 -3.56 -2.46
CA LEU A 75 16.35 -4.18 -2.24
C LEU A 75 16.30 -4.96 -0.92
N VAL A 76 17.31 -5.82 -0.68
CA VAL A 76 17.39 -6.61 0.56
C VAL A 76 17.47 -5.69 1.79
N ILE A 77 18.30 -4.65 1.73
CA ILE A 77 18.41 -3.66 2.81
C ILE A 77 17.07 -2.95 3.02
N SER A 78 16.37 -2.55 1.95
CA SER A 78 15.08 -1.87 2.03
C SER A 78 14.01 -2.74 2.71
N VAL A 79 13.88 -4.00 2.32
CA VAL A 79 12.89 -4.93 2.91
C VAL A 79 13.16 -5.16 4.40
N VAL A 80 14.43 -5.36 4.77
CA VAL A 80 14.81 -5.53 6.19
C VAL A 80 14.51 -4.26 6.98
N LEU A 81 14.87 -3.09 6.46
CA LEU A 81 14.61 -1.82 7.11
C LEU A 81 13.10 -1.57 7.27
N MET A 82 12.30 -1.90 6.26
CA MET A 82 10.84 -1.79 6.34
C MET A 82 10.25 -2.71 7.40
N ALA A 83 10.72 -3.96 7.53
CA ALA A 83 10.27 -4.88 8.58
C ALA A 83 10.57 -4.35 9.98
N VAL A 84 11.76 -3.76 10.18
CA VAL A 84 12.13 -3.11 11.45
C VAL A 84 11.27 -1.86 11.69
N ALA A 85 11.11 -1.00 10.69
CA ALA A 85 10.30 0.21 10.78
C ALA A 85 8.82 -0.11 11.09
N ALA A 86 8.24 -1.11 10.43
CA ALA A 86 6.88 -1.58 10.70
C ALA A 86 6.72 -2.06 12.15
N SER A 87 7.72 -2.79 12.67
CA SER A 87 7.72 -3.23 14.07
C SER A 87 7.80 -2.06 15.05
N LEU A 88 8.57 -1.01 14.74
CA LEU A 88 8.65 0.21 15.54
C LEU A 88 7.35 1.01 15.47
N ILE A 89 6.76 1.15 14.29
CA ILE A 89 5.48 1.85 14.07
C ILE A 89 4.36 1.11 14.80
N ALA A 90 4.31 -0.22 14.74
CA ALA A 90 3.30 -1.02 15.45
C ALA A 90 3.33 -0.73 16.96
N ARG A 91 4.52 -0.76 17.58
CA ARG A 91 4.70 -0.41 19.00
C ARG A 91 4.31 1.04 19.29
N LEU A 92 4.58 1.95 18.36
CA LEU A 92 4.24 3.36 18.49
C LEU A 92 2.71 3.58 18.42
N LEU A 93 2.01 2.89 17.51
CA LEU A 93 0.56 2.93 17.38
C LEU A 93 -0.14 2.32 18.60
N GLU A 94 0.41 1.24 19.16
CA GLU A 94 -0.07 0.65 20.42
C GLU A 94 0.02 1.65 21.59
N ARG A 95 1.13 2.38 21.68
CA ARG A 95 1.33 3.39 22.73
C ARG A 95 0.52 4.66 22.50
N TYR A 96 0.39 5.10 21.25
CA TYR A 96 -0.21 6.38 20.88
C TYR A 96 -1.29 6.21 19.81
N ARG A 97 -2.49 5.80 20.24
CA ARG A 97 -3.68 5.61 19.37
C ARG A 97 -4.02 6.82 18.49
N TRP A 98 -3.65 8.04 18.90
CA TRP A 98 -3.92 9.24 18.11
C TRP A 98 -3.13 9.29 16.79
N ILE A 99 -1.96 8.62 16.73
CA ILE A 99 -1.12 8.56 15.53
C ILE A 99 -1.80 7.80 14.40
N SER A 100 -2.71 6.86 14.70
CA SER A 100 -3.52 6.17 13.69
C SER A 100 -4.34 7.14 12.83
N TRP A 101 -4.77 8.29 13.39
CA TRP A 101 -5.48 9.33 12.63
C TRP A 101 -4.57 10.04 11.62
N ILE A 102 -3.30 10.23 11.97
CA ILE A 102 -2.29 10.80 11.06
C ILE A 102 -2.03 9.80 9.93
N GLY A 103 -1.89 8.52 10.26
CA GLY A 103 -1.76 7.46 9.25
C GLY A 103 -2.95 7.42 8.28
N LEU A 104 -4.18 7.52 8.81
CA LEU A 104 -5.39 7.62 7.99
C LEU A 104 -5.36 8.83 7.06
N LEU A 105 -4.95 9.99 7.56
CA LEU A 105 -4.88 11.21 6.75
C LEU A 105 -3.88 11.07 5.60
N VAL A 106 -2.70 10.49 5.86
CA VAL A 106 -1.67 10.27 4.83
C VAL A 106 -2.19 9.36 3.71
N VAL A 107 -2.79 8.22 4.06
CA VAL A 107 -3.34 7.29 3.07
C VAL A 107 -4.50 7.93 2.30
N LEU A 108 -5.34 8.72 2.97
CA LEU A 108 -6.45 9.43 2.33
C LEU A 108 -5.96 10.46 1.30
N VAL A 109 -4.91 11.22 1.60
CA VAL A 109 -4.31 12.18 0.66
C VAL A 109 -3.80 11.45 -0.59
N VAL A 110 -3.08 10.33 -0.41
CA VAL A 110 -2.59 9.50 -1.53
C VAL A 110 -3.75 8.94 -2.36
N ALA A 111 -4.83 8.49 -1.72
CA ALA A 111 -6.03 8.01 -2.40
C ALA A 111 -6.65 9.11 -3.29
N ILE A 112 -6.81 10.32 -2.74
CA ILE A 112 -7.34 11.48 -3.47
C ILE A 112 -6.44 11.83 -4.66
N GLU A 113 -5.11 11.86 -4.45
CA GLU A 113 -4.15 12.16 -5.52
C GLU A 113 -4.26 11.15 -6.67
N LEU A 114 -4.39 9.86 -6.36
CA LEU A 114 -4.58 8.79 -7.36
C LEU A 114 -5.91 8.90 -8.09
N ILE A 115 -6.99 9.31 -7.40
CA ILE A 115 -8.29 9.55 -8.03
C ILE A 115 -8.23 10.74 -8.98
N ILE A 116 -7.57 11.84 -8.59
CA ILE A 116 -7.43 13.03 -9.44
C ILE A 116 -6.58 12.70 -10.68
N LYS A 117 -5.42 12.06 -10.49
CA LYS A 117 -4.54 11.64 -11.60
C LYS A 117 -5.25 10.65 -12.52
N GLY A 118 -5.80 9.57 -11.96
CA GLY A 118 -6.51 8.54 -12.72
C GLY A 118 -7.76 9.08 -13.41
N GLY A 119 -8.51 9.99 -12.77
CA GLY A 119 -9.67 10.65 -13.37
C GLY A 119 -9.30 11.56 -14.55
N GLY A 120 -8.19 12.31 -14.43
CA GLY A 120 -7.66 13.12 -15.53
C GLY A 120 -7.18 12.28 -16.72
N GLU A 121 -6.52 11.14 -16.46
CA GLU A 121 -6.12 10.18 -17.49
C GLU A 121 -7.33 9.59 -18.24
N VAL A 122 -8.40 9.25 -17.51
CA VAL A 122 -9.64 8.73 -18.11
C VAL A 122 -10.38 9.80 -18.90
N TRP A 123 -10.50 11.02 -18.36
CA TRP A 123 -11.20 12.13 -19.03
C TRP A 123 -10.53 12.55 -20.32
N THR A 124 -9.20 12.62 -20.35
CA THR A 124 -8.44 12.95 -21.56
C THR A 124 -8.58 11.92 -22.66
N HIS A 125 -8.70 10.63 -22.32
CA HIS A 125 -8.86 9.56 -23.31
C HIS A 125 -10.31 9.40 -23.80
N ILE A 126 -11.30 9.64 -22.95
CA ILE A 126 -12.72 9.59 -23.33
C ILE A 126 -13.13 10.89 -24.05
N GLY A 127 -12.62 12.04 -23.63
CA GLY A 127 -12.90 13.36 -24.22
C GLY A 127 -12.07 13.69 -25.47
N GLY A 128 -10.94 13.02 -25.71
CA GLY A 128 -10.17 13.12 -26.96
C GLY A 128 -10.63 12.18 -28.07
N ALA A 129 -11.64 11.34 -27.81
CA ALA A 129 -12.26 10.44 -28.79
C ALA A 129 -13.57 11.00 -29.38
N ALA A 130 -13.84 12.31 -29.19
CA ALA A 130 -14.97 13.03 -29.76
C ALA A 130 -14.49 14.13 -30.72
#